data_AF-A0A5C5XYB7-F1
#
_entry.id   AF-A0A5C5XYB7-F1
#
_cell.length_a   1.000
_cell.length_b   1.000
_cell.length_c   1.000
_cell.angle_alpha   90.00
_cell.angle_beta   90.00
_cell.angle_gamma   90.00
#
_symmetry.space_group_name_H-M   'P 1'
#
loop_
_entity.id
_entity.type
_entity.pdbx_description
1 polymer ?
#
loop_
_entity_poly.entity_id
_entity_poly.type
_entity_poly.pdbx_seq_one_letter_code
_entity_poly.pdbx_strand_id
1 'polypeptide(L)'
;MKRRLKELAILLTGLGILGVIVLVSGIVPIKASSGHWPITRWILDFASNRSVGLHSSRIEVPPLDEPGMIRLGAATFDSNCRWCHGAPGFSQPPVAAQMTPHPPELSEAAGSWDDAELFYIIQHGIKFAGMPAWPTQKRNEEIWPVVAFLRALPHLDAGQYLDFTQGDGVGIHAAETPIDRQVQSLCAACHGTTGSKPTNDRVPVLASQSRVYLKRSLQSFRDGNRYSGVMMPIAHRLTSQQIDKMASYFAEQPRDTSPPTDSRDEGLIERGRVLAHHGDQAAKIPSCIDCHGPGENAPSDEYPRLAGQPARYLQRQLELIAQGNRGGSDNASIMHPIANKLDKSERRALAAFYASISGSDTE
;
A
#
# COMPACT_ATOMS: atom_id res chain seq x y z
N MET A 1 58.75 -3.63 -10.84
CA MET A 1 57.64 -3.48 -9.87
C MET A 1 57.61 -2.11 -9.19
N LYS A 2 58.67 -1.66 -8.47
CA LYS A 2 58.68 -0.36 -7.74
C LYS A 2 58.41 0.88 -8.61
N ARG A 3 58.90 0.92 -9.86
CA ARG A 3 58.67 2.03 -10.80
C ARG A 3 57.20 2.14 -11.25
N ARG A 4 56.57 1.01 -11.60
CA ARG A 4 55.14 0.92 -11.92
C ARG A 4 54.24 1.32 -10.74
N LEU A 5 54.64 0.96 -9.51
CA LEU A 5 53.91 1.34 -8.30
C LEU A 5 53.97 2.85 -8.03
N LYS A 6 55.12 3.49 -8.26
CA LYS A 6 55.27 4.95 -8.16
C LYS A 6 54.47 5.68 -9.24
N GLU A 7 54.52 5.21 -10.48
CA GLU A 7 53.74 5.77 -11.59
C GLU A 7 52.23 5.68 -11.31
N LEU A 8 51.76 4.55 -10.79
CA LEU A 8 50.36 4.38 -10.38
C LEU A 8 49.98 5.32 -9.21
N ALA A 9 50.84 5.45 -8.20
CA ALA A 9 50.58 6.33 -7.06
C ALA A 9 50.49 7.81 -7.47
N ILE A 10 51.38 8.27 -8.36
CA ILE A 10 51.33 9.63 -8.90
C ILE A 10 50.04 9.84 -9.69
N LEU A 11 49.66 8.88 -10.55
CA LEU A 11 48.42 8.95 -11.32
C LEU A 11 47.19 9.05 -10.42
N LEU A 12 47.09 8.17 -9.42
CA LEU A 12 45.97 8.17 -8.47
C LEU A 12 45.91 9.47 -7.65
N THR A 13 47.07 9.99 -7.25
CA THR A 13 47.15 11.27 -6.52
C THR A 13 46.71 12.43 -7.42
N GLY A 14 47.17 12.46 -8.67
CA GLY A 14 46.76 13.46 -9.66
C GLY A 14 45.27 13.42 -9.96
N LEU A 15 44.69 12.22 -10.12
CA LEU A 15 43.24 12.03 -10.27
C LEU A 15 42.48 12.49 -9.03
N GLY A 16 43.00 12.20 -7.82
CA GLY A 16 42.42 12.68 -6.57
C GLY A 16 42.40 14.19 -6.46
N ILE A 17 43.52 14.86 -6.76
CA ILE A 17 43.63 16.32 -6.76
C ILE A 17 42.68 16.93 -7.81
N LEU A 18 42.64 16.37 -9.02
CA LEU A 18 41.72 16.81 -10.07
C LEU A 18 40.27 16.69 -9.63
N GLY A 19 39.89 15.56 -8.98
CA GLY A 19 38.57 15.36 -8.42
C GLY A 19 38.20 16.43 -7.39
N VAL A 20 39.11 16.76 -6.46
CA VAL A 20 38.90 17.84 -5.48
C VAL A 20 38.74 19.20 -6.15
N ILE A 21 39.58 19.52 -7.16
CA ILE A 21 39.47 20.77 -7.92
C ILE A 21 38.10 20.86 -8.58
N VAL A 22 37.64 19.81 -9.26
CA VAL A 22 36.32 19.77 -9.90
C VAL A 22 35.21 20.00 -8.88
N LEU A 23 35.26 19.32 -7.72
CA LEU A 23 34.26 19.47 -6.66
C LEU A 23 34.21 20.88 -6.05
N VAL A 24 35.36 21.51 -5.82
CA VAL A 24 35.44 22.83 -5.17
C VAL A 24 35.26 23.99 -6.16
N SER A 25 35.54 23.78 -7.44
CA SER A 25 35.48 24.83 -8.47
C SER A 25 34.07 25.34 -8.79
N GLY A 26 33.03 24.59 -8.47
CA GLY A 26 31.65 24.89 -8.90
C GLY A 26 31.41 24.71 -10.40
N ILE A 27 32.35 24.10 -11.14
CA ILE A 27 32.22 23.89 -12.60
C ILE A 27 31.11 22.90 -12.96
N VAL A 28 30.74 22.02 -12.03
CA VAL A 28 29.65 21.06 -12.19
C VAL A 28 28.34 21.75 -11.75
N PRO A 29 27.45 22.12 -12.69
CA PRO A 29 26.22 22.81 -12.33
C PRO A 29 25.26 21.83 -11.63
N ILE A 30 24.68 22.27 -10.50
CA ILE A 30 23.64 21.52 -9.76
C ILE A 30 22.21 21.88 -10.22
N LYS A 31 22.07 22.66 -11.29
CA LYS A 31 20.78 23.15 -11.76
C LYS A 31 19.95 22.01 -12.36
N ALA A 32 18.75 21.77 -11.83
CA ALA A 32 17.82 20.78 -12.37
C ALA A 32 17.19 21.21 -13.71
N SER A 33 17.30 22.49 -14.07
CA SER A 33 16.84 23.04 -15.35
C SER A 33 17.71 22.64 -16.55
N SER A 34 18.85 21.98 -16.31
CA SER A 34 19.62 21.29 -17.34
C SER A 34 19.77 19.82 -16.97
N GLY A 35 19.53 18.93 -17.92
CA GLY A 35 19.78 17.50 -17.73
C GLY A 35 21.23 17.18 -17.40
N HIS A 36 21.47 15.95 -16.95
CA HIS A 36 22.83 15.44 -16.73
C HIS A 36 23.69 15.49 -18.00
N TRP A 37 24.99 15.71 -17.81
CA TRP A 37 25.99 15.48 -18.87
C TRP A 37 25.89 14.04 -19.38
N PRO A 38 26.21 13.77 -20.66
CA PRO A 38 26.07 12.44 -21.25
C PRO A 38 26.77 11.34 -20.45
N ILE A 39 27.99 11.60 -19.96
CA ILE A 39 28.75 10.62 -19.16
C ILE A 39 28.09 10.36 -17.80
N THR A 40 27.63 11.42 -17.11
CA THR A 40 26.96 11.28 -15.82
C THR A 40 25.65 10.51 -15.97
N ARG A 41 24.87 10.83 -17.00
CA ARG A 41 23.64 10.11 -17.33
C ARG A 41 23.91 8.62 -17.56
N TRP A 42 24.88 8.31 -18.42
CA TRP A 42 25.25 6.93 -18.71
C TRP A 42 25.70 6.17 -17.45
N ILE A 43 26.54 6.78 -16.59
CA ILE A 43 26.97 6.15 -15.33
C ILE A 43 25.77 5.84 -14.43
N LEU A 44 24.86 6.81 -14.27
CA LEU A 44 23.69 6.65 -13.40
C LEU A 44 22.73 5.59 -13.95
N ASP A 45 22.41 5.63 -15.24
CA ASP A 45 21.52 4.65 -15.89
C ASP A 45 22.12 3.24 -15.82
N PHE A 46 23.42 3.10 -16.14
CA PHE A 46 24.12 1.82 -16.06
C PHE A 46 24.13 1.28 -14.62
N ALA A 47 24.49 2.11 -13.64
CA ALA A 47 24.52 1.70 -12.24
C ALA A 47 23.13 1.32 -11.73
N SER A 48 22.09 2.08 -12.11
CA SER A 48 20.69 1.80 -11.76
C SER A 48 20.24 0.45 -12.32
N ASN A 49 20.39 0.23 -13.64
CA ASN A 49 19.93 -1.00 -14.29
C ASN A 49 20.67 -2.25 -13.75
N ARG A 50 21.98 -2.14 -13.53
CA ARG A 50 22.77 -3.24 -12.93
C ARG A 50 22.37 -3.52 -11.49
N SER A 51 22.06 -2.48 -10.71
CA SER A 51 21.62 -2.60 -9.32
C SER A 51 20.24 -3.27 -9.25
N VAL A 52 19.28 -2.78 -10.03
CA VAL A 52 17.92 -3.33 -10.08
C VAL A 52 17.96 -4.81 -10.45
N GLY A 53 18.60 -5.18 -11.57
CA GLY A 53 18.65 -6.59 -11.98
C GLY A 53 19.39 -7.51 -11.00
N LEU A 54 20.41 -7.02 -10.29
CA LEU A 54 21.09 -7.81 -9.26
C LEU A 54 20.17 -8.06 -8.05
N HIS A 55 19.51 -7.00 -7.56
CA HIS A 55 18.74 -7.05 -6.33
C HIS A 55 17.31 -7.58 -6.50
N SER A 56 16.76 -7.58 -7.73
CA SER A 56 15.47 -8.20 -8.05
C SER A 56 15.57 -9.73 -8.25
N SER A 57 16.76 -10.27 -8.50
CA SER A 57 16.97 -11.67 -8.90
C SER A 57 16.43 -12.76 -7.95
N ARG A 58 16.12 -12.42 -6.69
CA ARG A 58 15.58 -13.35 -5.68
C ARG A 58 14.15 -13.02 -5.27
N ILE A 59 13.50 -12.10 -5.96
CA ILE A 59 12.12 -11.71 -5.68
C ILE A 59 11.21 -12.73 -6.36
N GLU A 60 10.42 -13.43 -5.55
CA GLU A 60 9.40 -14.35 -6.05
C GLU A 60 8.18 -13.55 -6.49
N VAL A 61 7.82 -13.67 -7.77
CA VAL A 61 6.66 -13.00 -8.36
C VAL A 61 5.41 -13.85 -8.08
N PRO A 62 4.41 -13.34 -7.34
CA PRO A 62 3.15 -14.04 -7.16
C PRO A 62 2.29 -13.97 -8.43
N PRO A 63 1.22 -14.78 -8.53
CA PRO A 63 0.24 -14.62 -9.59
C PRO A 63 -0.34 -13.19 -9.63
N LEU A 64 -0.26 -12.55 -10.79
CA LEU A 64 -0.69 -11.15 -11.00
C LEU A 64 -2.09 -11.04 -11.63
N ASP A 65 -2.65 -12.16 -12.07
CA ASP A 65 -3.95 -12.30 -12.72
C ASP A 65 -5.11 -12.59 -11.73
N GLU A 66 -4.81 -12.63 -10.43
CA GLU A 66 -5.84 -12.82 -9.41
C GLU A 66 -6.91 -11.72 -9.46
N PRO A 67 -8.19 -12.06 -9.21
CA PRO A 67 -9.27 -11.08 -9.15
C PRO A 67 -8.95 -9.89 -8.24
N GLY A 68 -9.27 -8.70 -8.73
CA GLY A 68 -9.10 -7.43 -8.02
C GLY A 68 -7.68 -6.85 -7.98
N MET A 69 -6.65 -7.54 -8.48
CA MET A 69 -5.27 -7.01 -8.52
C MET A 69 -5.17 -5.73 -9.35
N ILE A 70 -5.63 -5.77 -10.61
CA ILE A 70 -5.55 -4.62 -11.53
C ILE A 70 -6.35 -3.43 -11.00
N ARG A 71 -7.57 -3.66 -10.50
CA ARG A 71 -8.42 -2.57 -9.96
C ARG A 71 -7.82 -1.92 -8.72
N LEU A 72 -7.30 -2.72 -7.77
CA LEU A 72 -6.60 -2.20 -6.60
C LEU A 72 -5.30 -1.47 -6.99
N GLY A 73 -4.58 -2.00 -7.97
CA GLY A 73 -3.39 -1.39 -8.55
C GLY A 73 -3.68 -0.03 -9.18
N ALA A 74 -4.75 0.08 -9.97
CA ALA A 74 -5.20 1.31 -10.59
C ALA A 74 -5.54 2.38 -9.56
N ALA A 75 -6.33 2.04 -8.53
CA ALA A 75 -6.67 2.96 -7.45
C ALA A 75 -5.43 3.44 -6.68
N THR A 76 -4.48 2.54 -6.42
CA THR A 76 -3.21 2.87 -5.75
C THR A 76 -2.30 3.73 -6.63
N PHE A 77 -2.25 3.44 -7.94
CA PHE A 77 -1.52 4.23 -8.92
C PHE A 77 -2.09 5.64 -9.03
N ASP A 78 -3.42 5.80 -9.00
CA ASP A 78 -4.08 7.10 -9.03
C ASP A 78 -3.73 7.94 -7.80
N SER A 79 -3.71 7.33 -6.61
CA SER A 79 -3.40 8.05 -5.39
C SER A 79 -1.93 8.44 -5.28
N ASN A 80 -1.02 7.58 -5.74
CA ASN A 80 0.40 7.65 -5.42
C ASN A 80 1.30 8.05 -6.61
N CYS A 81 1.00 7.60 -7.82
CA CYS A 81 1.95 7.59 -8.93
C CYS A 81 1.58 8.56 -10.06
N ARG A 82 0.29 8.74 -10.35
CA ARG A 82 -0.16 9.55 -11.50
C ARG A 82 0.32 11.01 -11.46
N TRP A 83 0.56 11.53 -10.27
CA TRP A 83 1.01 12.91 -10.04
C TRP A 83 2.44 13.18 -10.52
N CYS A 84 3.19 12.13 -10.84
CA CYS A 84 4.48 12.22 -11.51
C CYS A 84 4.47 11.58 -12.90
N HIS A 85 3.80 10.43 -13.03
CA HIS A 85 3.88 9.60 -14.23
C HIS A 85 2.78 9.82 -15.27
N GLY A 86 1.76 10.63 -14.96
CA GLY A 86 0.57 10.74 -15.82
C GLY A 86 -0.38 9.54 -15.65
N ALA A 87 -1.41 9.47 -16.49
CA ALA A 87 -2.35 8.36 -16.55
C ALA A 87 -2.94 8.24 -17.98
N PRO A 88 -3.58 7.13 -18.36
CA PRO A 88 -4.21 7.02 -19.68
C PRO A 88 -5.18 8.17 -19.96
N GLY A 89 -4.93 8.94 -21.01
CA GLY A 89 -5.71 10.14 -21.36
C GLY A 89 -5.39 11.41 -20.57
N PHE A 90 -4.43 11.37 -19.64
CA PHE A 90 -4.00 12.50 -18.83
C PHE A 90 -2.49 12.70 -18.95
N SER A 91 -2.07 13.82 -19.54
CA SER A 91 -0.65 14.15 -19.66
C SER A 91 0.01 14.30 -18.28
N GLN A 92 1.31 14.02 -18.22
CA GLN A 92 2.10 14.26 -17.02
C GLN A 92 1.96 15.70 -16.50
N PRO A 93 1.87 15.90 -15.17
CA PRO A 93 1.80 17.23 -14.60
C PRO A 93 3.02 18.08 -14.98
N PRO A 94 2.85 19.37 -15.32
CA PRO A 94 3.96 20.22 -15.78
C PRO A 94 5.14 20.29 -14.80
N VAL A 95 4.87 20.26 -13.49
CA VAL A 95 5.92 20.26 -12.46
C VAL A 95 6.75 18.97 -12.52
N ALA A 96 6.10 17.81 -12.66
CA ALA A 96 6.78 16.54 -12.79
C ALA A 96 7.56 16.44 -14.11
N ALA A 97 6.98 16.98 -15.20
CA ALA A 97 7.62 16.99 -16.51
C ALA A 97 8.95 17.78 -16.53
N GLN A 98 9.15 18.71 -15.60
CA GLN A 98 10.37 19.52 -15.48
C GLN A 98 11.41 18.93 -14.50
N MET A 99 11.16 17.75 -13.92
CA MET A 99 12.13 17.09 -13.06
C MET A 99 13.32 16.56 -13.87
N THR A 100 14.50 16.53 -13.25
CA THR A 100 15.70 15.91 -13.81
C THR A 100 16.16 14.77 -12.90
N PRO A 101 16.19 13.51 -13.36
CA PRO A 101 15.65 13.04 -14.65
C PRO A 101 14.12 13.17 -14.71
N HIS A 102 13.61 13.24 -15.94
CA HIS A 102 12.18 13.30 -16.23
C HIS A 102 11.52 11.95 -15.88
N PRO A 103 10.40 11.92 -15.13
CA PRO A 103 9.65 10.69 -14.86
C PRO A 103 9.14 10.11 -16.18
N PRO A 104 9.35 8.82 -16.47
CA PRO A 104 8.86 8.24 -17.71
C PRO A 104 7.34 8.07 -17.70
N GLU A 105 6.73 8.12 -18.88
CA GLU A 105 5.37 7.64 -19.15
C GLU A 105 5.35 6.12 -18.97
N LEU A 106 4.62 5.62 -17.97
CA LEU A 106 4.70 4.20 -17.59
C LEU A 106 3.96 3.25 -18.55
N SER A 107 3.04 3.76 -19.37
CA SER A 107 2.40 2.98 -20.44
C SER A 107 3.41 2.47 -21.47
N GLU A 108 4.55 3.13 -21.60
CA GLU A 108 5.64 2.72 -22.49
C GLU A 108 6.80 2.10 -21.68
N ALA A 109 7.24 2.78 -20.61
CA ALA A 109 8.46 2.41 -19.92
C ALA A 109 8.35 1.13 -19.10
N ALA A 110 7.18 0.81 -18.53
CA ALA A 110 7.02 -0.37 -17.68
C ALA A 110 7.29 -1.69 -18.44
N GLY A 111 7.06 -1.71 -19.76
CA GLY A 111 7.31 -2.88 -20.61
C GLY A 111 8.79 -3.27 -20.77
N SER A 112 9.72 -2.37 -20.40
CA SER A 112 11.16 -2.64 -20.51
C SER A 112 11.77 -3.36 -19.30
N TRP A 113 10.99 -3.53 -18.23
CA TRP A 113 11.41 -4.17 -16.98
C TRP A 113 10.59 -5.43 -16.74
N ASP A 114 11.16 -6.45 -16.11
CA ASP A 114 10.41 -7.60 -15.63
C ASP A 114 9.62 -7.30 -14.34
N ASP A 115 8.76 -8.23 -13.90
CA ASP A 115 7.86 -8.01 -12.76
C ASP A 115 8.61 -7.82 -11.42
N ALA A 116 9.71 -8.53 -11.24
CA ALA A 116 10.55 -8.45 -10.04
C ALA A 116 11.33 -7.12 -10.01
N GLU A 117 11.81 -6.67 -11.17
CA GLU A 117 12.46 -5.38 -11.34
C GLU A 117 11.49 -4.22 -11.10
N LEU A 118 10.27 -4.27 -11.65
CA LEU A 118 9.23 -3.28 -11.36
C LEU A 118 8.91 -3.23 -9.86
N PHE A 119 8.74 -4.39 -9.23
CA PHE A 119 8.51 -4.46 -7.78
C PHE A 119 9.66 -3.81 -7.00
N TYR A 120 10.91 -4.14 -7.34
CA TYR A 120 12.09 -3.60 -6.66
C TYR A 120 12.19 -2.08 -6.82
N ILE A 121 11.94 -1.58 -8.02
CA ILE A 121 11.94 -0.14 -8.33
C ILE A 121 10.84 0.56 -7.52
N ILE A 122 9.62 0.03 -7.46
CA ILE A 122 8.53 0.64 -6.68
C ILE A 122 8.83 0.58 -5.17
N GLN A 123 9.41 -0.53 -4.70
CA GLN A 123 9.73 -0.73 -3.29
C GLN A 123 10.76 0.29 -2.81
N HIS A 124 11.82 0.52 -3.59
CA HIS A 124 13.00 1.26 -3.14
C HIS A 124 13.18 2.63 -3.78
N GLY A 125 12.42 2.93 -4.84
CA GLY A 125 12.63 4.11 -5.66
C GLY A 125 13.98 4.05 -6.39
N ILE A 126 14.39 5.19 -6.95
CA ILE A 126 15.67 5.32 -7.64
C ILE A 126 16.46 6.45 -7.00
N LYS A 127 17.59 6.10 -6.37
CA LYS A 127 18.51 7.10 -5.80
C LYS A 127 19.04 8.02 -6.88
N PHE A 128 19.21 9.29 -6.53
CA PHE A 128 19.64 10.35 -7.46
C PHE A 128 18.65 10.62 -8.60
N ALA A 129 17.42 10.11 -8.46
CA ALA A 129 16.26 10.53 -9.22
C ALA A 129 15.20 11.09 -8.26
N GLY A 130 14.14 11.68 -8.82
CA GLY A 130 12.98 12.11 -8.05
C GLY A 130 11.96 11.01 -7.76
N MET A 131 12.31 9.73 -7.98
CA MET A 131 11.43 8.58 -7.74
C MET A 131 11.58 8.09 -6.30
N PRO A 132 10.59 8.33 -5.41
CA PRO A 132 10.67 7.93 -4.01
C PRO A 132 10.48 6.42 -3.83
N ALA A 133 10.93 5.92 -2.67
CA ALA A 133 10.63 4.56 -2.23
C ALA A 133 9.17 4.41 -1.79
N TRP A 134 8.70 3.16 -1.71
CA TRP A 134 7.40 2.84 -1.12
C TRP A 134 7.31 3.41 0.32
N PRO A 135 6.17 4.01 0.74
CA PRO A 135 6.07 4.77 1.99
C PRO A 135 6.43 3.99 3.26
N THR A 136 6.41 2.65 3.19
CA THR A 136 6.83 1.78 4.28
C THR A 136 7.51 0.53 3.71
N GLN A 137 8.53 0.03 4.39
CA GLN A 137 9.22 -1.22 4.01
C GLN A 137 8.64 -2.45 4.73
N LYS A 138 7.54 -2.26 5.47
CA LYS A 138 6.87 -3.30 6.25
C LYS A 138 5.72 -3.98 5.49
N ARG A 139 5.29 -3.39 4.36
CA ARG A 139 4.06 -3.74 3.63
C ARG A 139 4.29 -3.84 2.13
N ASN A 140 5.30 -4.62 1.73
CA ASN A 140 5.76 -4.66 0.34
C ASN A 140 4.79 -5.43 -0.56
N GLU A 141 3.99 -6.36 -0.03
CA GLU A 141 2.94 -7.04 -0.80
C GLU A 141 1.85 -6.11 -1.36
N GLU A 142 1.72 -4.88 -0.84
CA GLU A 142 0.83 -3.86 -1.40
C GLU A 142 1.32 -3.33 -2.77
N ILE A 143 2.55 -3.67 -3.17
CA ILE A 143 3.15 -3.26 -4.45
C ILE A 143 2.67 -4.15 -5.61
N TRP A 144 2.40 -5.43 -5.37
CA TRP A 144 2.02 -6.37 -6.45
C TRP A 144 0.77 -5.97 -7.24
N PRO A 145 -0.31 -5.44 -6.61
CA PRO A 145 -1.42 -4.85 -7.37
C PRO A 145 -0.96 -3.75 -8.34
N VAL A 146 -0.01 -2.90 -7.95
CA VAL A 146 0.54 -1.85 -8.81
C VAL A 146 1.30 -2.47 -9.98
N VAL A 147 2.13 -3.49 -9.75
CA VAL A 147 2.83 -4.21 -10.83
C VAL A 147 1.83 -4.83 -11.82
N ALA A 148 0.78 -5.51 -11.31
CA ALA A 148 -0.28 -6.06 -12.14
C ALA A 148 -0.98 -4.99 -12.98
N PHE A 149 -1.26 -3.83 -12.39
CA PHE A 149 -1.83 -2.69 -13.11
C PHE A 149 -0.88 -2.13 -14.17
N LEU A 150 0.43 -2.00 -13.89
CA LEU A 150 1.41 -1.51 -14.87
C LEU A 150 1.52 -2.42 -16.10
N ARG A 151 1.22 -3.73 -15.97
CA ARG A 151 1.11 -4.65 -17.11
C ARG A 151 -0.16 -4.46 -17.93
N ALA A 152 -1.26 -4.06 -17.29
CA ALA A 152 -2.51 -3.74 -17.99
C ALA A 152 -2.47 -2.34 -18.64
N LEU A 153 -1.70 -1.42 -18.06
CA LEU A 153 -1.67 0.01 -18.40
C LEU A 153 -1.52 0.34 -19.91
N PRO A 154 -0.63 -0.32 -20.69
CA PRO A 154 -0.48 -0.03 -22.12
C PRO A 154 -1.73 -0.32 -22.96
N HIS A 155 -2.69 -1.07 -22.42
CA HIS A 155 -3.90 -1.51 -23.10
C HIS A 155 -5.17 -0.79 -22.60
N LEU A 156 -5.04 0.19 -21.71
CA LEU A 156 -6.16 0.94 -21.17
C LEU A 156 -6.36 2.28 -21.87
N ASP A 157 -7.60 2.58 -22.21
CA ASP A 157 -8.03 3.93 -22.54
C ASP A 157 -8.41 4.74 -21.28
N ALA A 158 -8.70 6.03 -21.46
CA ALA A 158 -9.08 6.93 -20.38
C ALA A 158 -10.38 6.51 -19.67
N GLY A 159 -11.35 5.98 -20.41
CA GLY A 159 -12.64 5.55 -19.85
C GLY A 159 -12.49 4.31 -18.97
N GLN A 160 -11.72 3.32 -19.44
CA GLN A 160 -11.39 2.12 -18.68
C GLN A 160 -10.58 2.45 -17.42
N TYR A 161 -9.64 3.38 -17.50
CA TYR A 161 -8.89 3.86 -16.33
C TYR A 161 -9.81 4.51 -15.29
N LEU A 162 -10.72 5.40 -15.72
CA LEU A 162 -11.67 6.07 -14.82
C LEU A 162 -12.67 5.09 -14.18
N ASP A 163 -13.09 4.04 -14.89
CA ASP A 163 -13.91 2.95 -14.32
C ASP A 163 -13.18 2.25 -13.16
N PHE A 164 -11.88 2.02 -13.30
CA PHE A 164 -11.09 1.39 -12.24
C PHE A 164 -10.92 2.26 -11.01
N THR A 165 -10.76 3.57 -11.18
CA THR A 165 -10.49 4.50 -10.08
C THR A 165 -11.75 5.11 -9.47
N GLN A 166 -12.93 4.87 -10.05
CA GLN A 166 -14.19 5.54 -9.68
C GLN A 166 -14.08 7.07 -9.64
N GLY A 167 -13.15 7.63 -10.42
CA GLY A 167 -12.84 9.05 -10.43
C GLY A 167 -13.82 9.82 -11.31
N ASP A 168 -14.32 10.96 -10.82
CA ASP A 168 -15.07 11.95 -11.60
C ASP A 168 -14.15 12.98 -12.30
N GLY A 169 -12.83 12.78 -12.24
CA GLY A 169 -11.83 13.64 -12.91
C GLY A 169 -11.63 15.01 -12.26
N VAL A 170 -12.23 15.28 -11.10
CA VAL A 170 -12.20 16.60 -10.45
C VAL A 170 -11.26 16.61 -9.24
N GLY A 171 -10.29 17.53 -9.24
CA GLY A 171 -9.41 17.76 -8.10
C GLY A 171 -10.18 18.28 -6.88
N ILE A 172 -9.90 17.74 -5.70
CA ILE A 172 -10.53 18.18 -4.45
C ILE A 172 -9.83 19.45 -3.97
N HIS A 173 -10.58 20.54 -3.92
CA HIS A 173 -10.19 21.73 -3.18
C HIS A 173 -11.30 22.07 -2.17
N ALA A 174 -10.90 22.24 -0.90
CA ALA A 174 -11.65 22.78 0.24
C ALA A 174 -12.42 21.81 1.18
N ALA A 175 -12.34 22.15 2.47
CA ALA A 175 -13.06 21.55 3.60
C ALA A 175 -14.59 21.73 3.55
N GLU A 176 -15.08 22.53 2.61
CA GLU A 176 -16.51 22.82 2.34
C GLU A 176 -17.13 21.80 1.37
N THR A 177 -16.33 20.93 0.75
CA THR A 177 -16.85 19.87 -0.13
C THR A 177 -17.80 18.95 0.67
N PRO A 178 -19.00 18.64 0.16
CA PRO A 178 -19.90 17.66 0.77
C PRO A 178 -19.21 16.32 1.06
N ILE A 179 -19.61 15.63 2.14
CA ILE A 179 -18.92 14.43 2.63
C ILE A 179 -18.93 13.30 1.59
N ASP A 180 -20.04 13.12 0.88
CA ASP A 180 -20.22 12.19 -0.22
C ASP A 180 -19.20 12.41 -1.34
N ARG A 181 -18.96 13.66 -1.73
CA ARG A 181 -17.96 14.02 -2.73
C ARG A 181 -16.53 13.77 -2.26
N GLN A 182 -16.24 14.01 -0.98
CA GLN A 182 -14.93 13.67 -0.41
C GLN A 182 -14.72 12.16 -0.33
N VAL A 183 -15.75 11.39 0.04
CA VAL A 183 -15.71 9.92 0.09
C VAL A 183 -15.51 9.33 -1.31
N GLN A 184 -16.25 9.84 -2.30
CA GLN A 184 -16.14 9.41 -3.70
C GLN A 184 -14.70 9.53 -4.21
N SER A 185 -14.06 10.67 -3.94
CA SER A 185 -12.76 11.02 -4.50
C SER A 185 -11.56 10.44 -3.74
N LEU A 186 -11.70 10.11 -2.45
CA LEU A 186 -10.59 9.64 -1.61
C LEU A 186 -10.69 8.17 -1.19
N CYS A 187 -11.90 7.61 -1.11
CA CYS A 187 -12.15 6.33 -0.46
C CYS A 187 -12.81 5.32 -1.39
N ALA A 188 -13.73 5.76 -2.25
CA ALA A 188 -14.63 4.87 -2.97
C ALA A 188 -13.92 3.95 -3.97
N ALA A 189 -12.81 4.39 -4.57
CA ALA A 189 -11.97 3.59 -5.48
C ALA A 189 -11.59 2.21 -4.90
N CYS A 190 -11.40 2.15 -3.57
CA CYS A 190 -11.06 0.92 -2.86
C CYS A 190 -12.22 0.41 -2.00
N HIS A 191 -12.84 1.28 -1.21
CA HIS A 191 -13.81 0.88 -0.18
C HIS A 191 -15.27 0.87 -0.67
N GLY A 192 -15.54 1.36 -1.89
CA GLY A 192 -16.89 1.65 -2.35
C GLY A 192 -17.44 2.94 -1.74
N THR A 193 -18.53 3.45 -2.31
CA THR A 193 -19.11 4.75 -1.93
C THR A 193 -19.68 4.77 -0.52
N THR A 194 -20.29 3.68 -0.09
CA THR A 194 -20.83 3.53 1.28
C THR A 194 -19.84 2.84 2.23
N GLY A 195 -18.74 2.30 1.73
CA GLY A 195 -17.84 1.48 2.54
C GLY A 195 -18.37 0.07 2.84
N SER A 196 -19.57 -0.30 2.36
CA SER A 196 -20.23 -1.58 2.69
C SER A 196 -19.72 -2.74 1.83
N LYS A 197 -19.31 -2.44 0.59
CA LYS A 197 -18.79 -3.42 -0.36
C LYS A 197 -17.49 -2.89 -0.99
N PRO A 198 -16.31 -3.34 -0.52
CA PRO A 198 -15.05 -2.96 -1.12
C PRO A 198 -14.92 -3.49 -2.54
N THR A 199 -14.06 -2.86 -3.35
CA THR A 199 -13.84 -3.26 -4.74
C THR A 199 -13.01 -4.55 -4.89
N ASN A 200 -12.45 -5.04 -3.78
CA ASN A 200 -11.60 -6.23 -3.71
C ASN A 200 -11.55 -6.81 -2.29
N ASP A 201 -11.30 -8.12 -2.17
CA ASP A 201 -11.19 -8.88 -0.91
C ASP A 201 -9.96 -8.53 -0.04
N ARG A 202 -9.00 -7.77 -0.58
CA ARG A 202 -7.82 -7.26 0.14
C ARG A 202 -8.11 -5.96 0.89
N VAL A 203 -9.25 -5.34 0.62
CA VAL A 203 -9.64 -4.03 1.17
C VAL A 203 -10.73 -4.23 2.23
N PRO A 204 -10.67 -3.56 3.39
CA PRO A 204 -11.68 -3.75 4.42
C PRO A 204 -13.01 -3.07 4.10
N VAL A 205 -14.08 -3.65 4.66
CA VAL A 205 -15.39 -3.01 4.83
C VAL A 205 -15.26 -1.92 5.89
N LEU A 206 -15.74 -0.71 5.58
CA LEU A 206 -15.75 0.43 6.50
C LEU A 206 -17.13 0.68 7.11
N ALA A 207 -18.20 0.32 6.40
CA ALA A 207 -19.56 0.53 6.85
C ALA A 207 -19.84 -0.17 8.18
N SER A 208 -20.56 0.52 9.06
CA SER A 208 -20.89 0.05 10.41
C SER A 208 -19.67 -0.35 11.24
N GLN A 209 -18.46 0.09 10.91
CA GLN A 209 -17.30 -0.11 11.77
C GLN A 209 -17.34 0.90 12.93
N SER A 210 -16.72 0.59 14.07
CA SER A 210 -16.62 1.55 15.17
C SER A 210 -16.01 2.88 14.70
N ARG A 211 -16.71 3.97 14.99
CA ARG A 211 -16.23 5.34 14.77
C ARG A 211 -14.89 5.59 15.46
N VAL A 212 -14.73 5.10 16.70
CA VAL A 212 -13.50 5.26 17.48
C VAL A 212 -12.35 4.53 16.80
N TYR A 213 -12.57 3.29 16.37
CA TYR A 213 -11.57 2.51 15.66
C TYR A 213 -11.20 3.11 14.29
N LEU A 214 -12.18 3.59 13.51
CA LEU A 214 -11.95 4.23 12.22
C LEU A 214 -11.11 5.51 12.37
N LYS A 215 -11.52 6.40 13.29
CA LYS A 215 -10.79 7.63 13.61
C LYS A 215 -9.35 7.33 13.99
N ARG A 216 -9.15 6.42 14.93
CA ARG A 216 -7.81 6.03 15.42
C ARG A 216 -6.97 5.37 14.33
N SER A 217 -7.58 4.57 13.45
CA SER A 217 -6.90 3.97 12.31
C SER A 217 -6.40 5.02 11.31
N LEU A 218 -7.26 5.97 10.93
CA LEU A 218 -6.89 7.06 10.03
C LEU A 218 -5.79 7.95 10.63
N GLN A 219 -5.89 8.29 11.91
CA GLN A 219 -4.82 9.01 12.63
C GLN A 219 -3.52 8.21 12.62
N SER A 220 -3.57 6.92 12.93
CA SER A 220 -2.37 6.08 12.96
C SER A 220 -1.71 5.96 11.58
N PHE A 221 -2.47 5.92 10.49
CA PHE A 221 -1.91 5.96 9.13
C PHE A 221 -1.28 7.32 8.83
N ARG A 222 -1.99 8.42 9.13
CA ARG A 222 -1.51 9.80 8.90
C ARG A 222 -0.20 10.07 9.63
N ASP A 223 -0.12 9.60 10.87
CA ASP A 223 0.98 9.88 11.80
C ASP A 223 2.12 8.83 11.66
N GLY A 224 1.97 7.85 10.75
CA GLY A 224 3.00 6.83 10.46
C GLY A 224 3.12 5.70 11.47
N ASN A 225 2.19 5.61 12.43
CA ASN A 225 2.16 4.55 13.44
C ASN A 225 1.56 3.25 12.91
N ARG A 226 0.66 3.30 11.91
CA ARG A 226 0.12 2.14 11.19
C ARG A 226 0.65 2.14 9.76
N TYR A 227 1.20 1.01 9.33
CA TYR A 227 1.94 0.94 8.06
C TYR A 227 1.02 0.52 6.91
N SER A 228 1.05 1.30 5.82
CA SER A 228 0.51 0.93 4.50
C SER A 228 1.00 1.93 3.47
N GLY A 229 1.58 1.45 2.37
CA GLY A 229 1.96 2.33 1.26
C GLY A 229 0.75 2.84 0.48
N VAL A 230 -0.43 2.24 0.67
CA VAL A 230 -1.70 2.70 0.09
C VAL A 230 -2.37 3.73 0.99
N MET A 231 -2.60 3.39 2.26
CA MET A 231 -3.42 4.24 3.15
C MET A 231 -2.66 5.41 3.77
N MET A 232 -1.33 5.33 3.95
CA MET A 232 -0.57 6.45 4.54
C MET A 232 -0.65 7.71 3.67
N PRO A 233 -0.41 7.68 2.33
CA PRO A 233 -0.56 8.87 1.48
C PRO A 233 -1.97 9.47 1.48
N ILE A 234 -3.01 8.62 1.54
CA ILE A 234 -4.40 9.05 1.61
C ILE A 234 -4.67 9.77 2.94
N ALA A 235 -4.33 9.11 4.06
CA ALA A 235 -4.55 9.66 5.40
C ALA A 235 -3.74 10.92 5.66
N HIS A 236 -2.54 11.05 5.08
CA HIS A 236 -1.68 12.23 5.22
C HIS A 236 -2.30 13.51 4.64
N ARG A 237 -3.23 13.39 3.68
CA ARG A 237 -3.95 14.53 3.09
C ARG A 237 -5.16 14.98 3.92
N LEU A 238 -5.52 14.21 4.96
CA LEU A 238 -6.71 14.50 5.77
C LEU A 238 -6.39 15.38 6.98
N THR A 239 -7.16 16.44 7.14
CA THR A 239 -7.21 17.19 8.39
C THR A 239 -7.87 16.36 9.50
N SER A 240 -7.63 16.73 10.77
CA SER A 240 -8.30 16.06 11.90
C SER A 240 -9.84 16.18 11.84
N GLN A 241 -10.37 17.30 11.33
CA GLN A 241 -11.81 17.45 11.13
C GLN A 241 -12.35 16.51 10.05
N GLN A 242 -11.63 16.33 8.94
CA GLN A 242 -12.01 15.38 7.90
C GLN A 242 -11.95 13.95 8.42
N ILE A 243 -10.92 13.58 9.18
CA ILE A 243 -10.85 12.25 9.81
C ILE A 243 -12.08 11.99 10.68
N ASP A 244 -12.48 12.96 11.51
CA ASP A 244 -13.65 12.83 12.37
C ASP A 244 -14.95 12.67 11.56
N LYS A 245 -15.12 13.47 10.50
CA LYS A 245 -16.27 13.38 9.58
C LYS A 245 -16.33 12.02 8.86
N MET A 246 -15.20 11.55 8.33
CA MET A 246 -15.11 10.27 7.62
C MET A 246 -15.38 9.08 8.54
N ALA A 247 -14.83 9.12 9.76
CA ALA A 247 -15.07 8.09 10.75
C ALA A 247 -16.54 8.03 11.19
N SER A 248 -17.20 9.18 11.38
CA SER A 248 -18.64 9.25 11.63
C SER A 248 -19.44 8.72 10.43
N TYR A 249 -19.14 9.19 9.22
CA TYR A 249 -19.86 8.82 8.01
C TYR A 249 -19.93 7.30 7.82
N PHE A 250 -18.77 6.63 7.82
CA PHE A 250 -18.72 5.18 7.61
C PHE A 250 -19.30 4.38 8.78
N ALA A 251 -19.16 4.86 10.02
CA ALA A 251 -19.78 4.20 11.17
C ALA A 251 -21.32 4.20 11.09
N GLU A 252 -21.90 5.22 10.46
CA GLU A 252 -23.34 5.37 10.24
C GLU A 252 -23.84 4.68 8.97
N GLN A 253 -22.95 4.29 8.04
CA GLN A 253 -23.36 3.57 6.83
C GLN A 253 -23.84 2.15 7.17
N PRO A 254 -24.95 1.69 6.55
CA PRO A 254 -25.42 0.33 6.75
C PRO A 254 -24.45 -0.67 6.13
N ARG A 255 -24.22 -1.78 6.82
CA ARG A 255 -23.44 -2.89 6.31
C ARG A 255 -24.26 -3.72 5.32
N ASP A 256 -23.58 -4.25 4.30
CA ASP A 256 -24.14 -5.29 3.45
C ASP A 256 -24.12 -6.61 4.22
N THR A 257 -25.29 -7.20 4.44
CA THR A 257 -25.45 -8.48 5.17
C THR A 257 -25.41 -9.69 4.24
N SER A 258 -25.17 -9.48 2.94
CA SER A 258 -25.04 -10.57 1.98
C SER A 258 -23.92 -11.52 2.39
N PRO A 259 -24.14 -12.85 2.40
CA PRO A 259 -23.10 -13.81 2.74
C PRO A 259 -21.89 -13.62 1.81
N PRO A 260 -20.67 -13.49 2.34
CA PRO A 260 -19.51 -13.35 1.48
C PRO A 260 -19.31 -14.60 0.64
N THR A 261 -18.86 -14.41 -0.59
CA THR A 261 -18.72 -15.47 -1.59
C THR A 261 -17.50 -16.37 -1.37
N ASP A 262 -16.58 -15.97 -0.51
CA ASP A 262 -15.16 -16.36 -0.65
C ASP A 262 -14.72 -17.52 0.27
N SER A 263 -15.60 -18.07 1.12
CA SER A 263 -15.26 -19.24 1.92
C SER A 263 -16.49 -20.09 2.21
N ARG A 264 -16.67 -21.18 1.46
CA ARG A 264 -17.68 -22.23 1.72
C ARG A 264 -17.10 -23.49 2.38
N ASP A 265 -15.84 -23.44 2.81
CA ASP A 265 -15.22 -24.56 3.53
C ASP A 265 -15.76 -24.61 4.96
N GLU A 266 -16.85 -25.36 5.15
CA GLU A 266 -17.53 -25.54 6.43
C GLU A 266 -16.57 -26.05 7.52
N GLY A 267 -15.64 -26.95 7.16
CA GLY A 267 -14.67 -27.48 8.12
C GLY A 267 -13.66 -26.44 8.59
N LEU A 268 -13.23 -25.54 7.69
CA LEU A 268 -12.36 -24.42 8.04
C LEU A 268 -13.08 -23.37 8.90
N ILE A 269 -14.33 -23.05 8.54
CA ILE A 269 -15.18 -22.13 9.31
C ILE A 269 -15.42 -22.66 10.71
N GLU A 270 -15.75 -23.94 10.85
CA GLU A 270 -16.01 -24.57 12.14
C GLU A 270 -14.76 -24.56 13.05
N ARG A 271 -13.58 -24.86 12.50
CA ARG A 271 -12.32 -24.72 13.26
C ARG A 271 -12.10 -23.28 13.72
N GLY A 272 -12.40 -22.31 12.85
CA GLY A 272 -12.31 -20.90 13.18
C GLY A 272 -13.29 -20.48 14.28
N ARG A 273 -14.52 -20.99 14.24
CA ARG A 273 -15.55 -20.77 15.24
C ARG A 273 -15.12 -21.31 16.61
N VAL A 274 -14.66 -22.56 16.67
CA VAL A 274 -14.18 -23.16 17.92
C VAL A 274 -13.05 -22.32 18.53
N LEU A 275 -12.05 -21.94 17.72
CA LEU A 275 -10.94 -21.11 18.18
C LEU A 275 -11.38 -19.69 18.57
N ALA A 276 -12.34 -19.10 17.87
CA ALA A 276 -12.84 -17.77 18.18
C ALA A 276 -13.60 -17.74 19.52
N HIS A 277 -14.39 -18.77 19.81
CA HIS A 277 -15.20 -18.86 21.03
C HIS A 277 -14.40 -19.33 22.26
N HIS A 278 -13.42 -20.21 22.07
CA HIS A 278 -12.74 -20.87 23.20
C HIS A 278 -11.27 -20.50 23.34
N GLY A 279 -10.66 -19.91 22.31
CA GLY A 279 -9.22 -19.71 22.26
C GLY A 279 -8.47 -21.05 22.30
N ASP A 280 -7.23 -21.00 22.77
CA ASP A 280 -6.41 -22.17 23.08
C ASP A 280 -5.70 -21.93 24.41
N GLN A 281 -6.12 -22.63 25.45
CA GLN A 281 -5.54 -22.49 26.78
C GLN A 281 -4.09 -22.95 26.85
N ALA A 282 -3.71 -23.99 26.10
CA ALA A 282 -2.34 -24.52 26.08
C ALA A 282 -1.39 -23.51 25.42
N ALA A 283 -1.81 -22.91 24.31
CA ALA A 283 -1.07 -21.82 23.66
C ALA A 283 -1.20 -20.47 24.40
N LYS A 284 -2.12 -20.36 25.38
CA LYS A 284 -2.51 -19.11 26.05
C LYS A 284 -3.01 -18.07 25.04
N ILE A 285 -3.92 -18.49 24.18
CA ILE A 285 -4.69 -17.68 23.25
C ILE A 285 -6.08 -17.51 23.88
N PRO A 286 -6.52 -16.27 24.19
CA PRO A 286 -7.85 -16.05 24.75
C PRO A 286 -8.94 -16.26 23.70
N SER A 287 -10.19 -16.34 24.17
CA SER A 287 -11.37 -16.21 23.31
C SER A 287 -11.31 -14.88 22.55
N CYS A 288 -11.57 -14.94 21.24
CA CYS A 288 -11.59 -13.76 20.37
C CYS A 288 -12.87 -12.95 20.59
N ILE A 289 -13.99 -13.64 20.81
CA ILE A 289 -15.32 -13.03 20.94
C ILE A 289 -15.43 -12.16 22.20
N ASP A 290 -14.62 -12.41 23.23
CA ASP A 290 -14.59 -11.62 24.47
C ASP A 290 -14.17 -10.17 24.24
N CYS A 291 -13.43 -9.89 23.15
CA CYS A 291 -13.01 -8.55 22.76
C CYS A 291 -13.63 -8.09 21.44
N HIS A 292 -13.85 -8.99 20.50
CA HIS A 292 -14.32 -8.64 19.15
C HIS A 292 -15.81 -8.86 18.92
N GLY A 293 -16.50 -9.55 19.84
CA GLY A 293 -17.84 -10.07 19.65
C GLY A 293 -17.86 -11.22 18.62
N PRO A 294 -18.87 -12.11 18.68
CA PRO A 294 -19.11 -13.05 17.59
C PRO A 294 -19.74 -12.34 16.39
N GLY A 295 -20.62 -11.35 16.61
CA GLY A 295 -21.42 -10.69 15.57
C GLY A 295 -21.09 -9.20 15.36
N GLU A 296 -22.12 -8.38 15.13
CA GLU A 296 -21.96 -6.97 14.74
C GLU A 296 -21.46 -6.04 15.85
N ASN A 297 -21.58 -6.45 17.11
CA ASN A 297 -21.25 -5.61 18.26
C ASN A 297 -20.04 -6.17 19.00
N ALA A 298 -18.93 -5.43 18.97
CA ALA A 298 -17.83 -5.65 19.90
C ALA A 298 -18.23 -5.09 21.29
N PRO A 299 -17.75 -5.70 22.40
CA PRO A 299 -18.02 -5.21 23.76
C PRO A 299 -17.56 -3.77 24.04
N SER A 300 -16.68 -3.23 23.21
CA SER A 300 -16.21 -1.84 23.27
C SER A 300 -15.99 -1.29 21.87
N ASP A 301 -16.32 -0.01 21.67
CA ASP A 301 -16.02 0.72 20.45
C ASP A 301 -14.51 0.82 20.18
N GLU A 302 -13.65 0.56 21.18
CA GLU A 302 -12.21 0.54 20.96
C GLU A 302 -11.73 -0.68 20.14
N TYR A 303 -12.51 -1.76 20.12
CA TYR A 303 -12.19 -2.97 19.37
C TYR A 303 -12.84 -2.94 17.99
N PRO A 304 -12.11 -3.37 16.94
CA PRO A 304 -12.69 -3.47 15.61
C PRO A 304 -13.71 -4.61 15.54
N ARG A 305 -14.78 -4.36 14.80
CA ARG A 305 -15.74 -5.38 14.35
C ARG A 305 -15.09 -6.22 13.25
N LEU A 306 -15.04 -7.54 13.46
CA LEU A 306 -14.40 -8.50 12.56
C LEU A 306 -15.41 -9.23 11.65
N ALA A 307 -16.62 -9.47 12.14
CA ALA A 307 -17.71 -10.09 11.38
C ALA A 307 -17.89 -9.39 10.02
N GLY A 308 -18.11 -10.17 8.95
CA GLY A 308 -18.35 -9.68 7.59
C GLY A 308 -17.15 -8.99 6.91
N GLN A 309 -15.97 -8.93 7.54
CA GLN A 309 -14.77 -8.47 6.86
C GLN A 309 -14.26 -9.53 5.87
N PRO A 310 -13.65 -9.15 4.75
CA PRO A 310 -13.12 -10.13 3.80
C PRO A 310 -12.07 -11.04 4.45
N ALA A 311 -12.18 -12.35 4.20
CA ALA A 311 -11.29 -13.36 4.79
C ALA A 311 -9.81 -13.07 4.46
N ARG A 312 -9.53 -12.70 3.20
CA ARG A 312 -8.16 -12.37 2.78
C ARG A 312 -7.60 -11.16 3.51
N TYR A 313 -8.41 -10.10 3.69
CA TYR A 313 -8.03 -8.95 4.51
C TYR A 313 -7.74 -9.36 5.96
N LEU A 314 -8.65 -10.11 6.60
CA LEU A 314 -8.51 -10.54 8.00
C LEU A 314 -7.27 -11.40 8.22
N GLN A 315 -7.07 -12.42 7.38
CA GLN A 315 -5.89 -13.28 7.43
C GLN A 315 -4.62 -12.42 7.33
N ARG A 316 -4.60 -11.47 6.39
CA ARG A 316 -3.44 -10.60 6.21
C ARG A 316 -3.23 -9.68 7.43
N GLN A 317 -4.29 -9.15 8.05
CA GLN A 317 -4.13 -8.37 9.28
C GLN A 317 -3.51 -9.19 10.40
N LEU A 318 -3.95 -10.44 10.61
CA LEU A 318 -3.37 -11.33 11.61
C LEU A 318 -1.90 -11.64 11.32
N GLU A 319 -1.53 -11.84 10.05
CA GLU A 319 -0.13 -12.02 9.65
C GLU A 319 0.75 -10.81 9.99
N LEU A 320 0.28 -9.60 9.67
CA LEU A 320 1.03 -8.38 9.95
C LEU A 320 1.15 -8.12 11.46
N ILE A 321 0.11 -8.42 12.22
CA ILE A 321 0.15 -8.30 13.69
C ILE A 321 1.15 -9.30 14.26
N ALA A 322 1.11 -10.56 13.82
CA ALA A 322 2.06 -11.59 14.27
C ALA A 322 3.51 -11.17 14.01
N GLN A 323 3.79 -10.53 12.86
CA GLN A 323 5.12 -10.08 12.47
C GLN A 323 5.54 -8.73 13.06
N GLY A 324 4.64 -8.02 13.76
CA GLY A 324 4.88 -6.62 14.17
C GLY A 324 4.93 -5.62 13.00
N ASN A 325 4.48 -6.03 11.81
CA ASN A 325 4.52 -5.24 10.58
C ASN A 325 3.24 -4.46 10.29
N ARG A 326 2.22 -4.54 11.16
CA ARG A 326 1.00 -3.72 11.05
C ARG A 326 1.19 -2.32 11.61
N GLY A 327 1.93 -2.21 12.71
CA GLY A 327 1.87 -1.04 13.59
C GLY A 327 0.45 -0.83 14.16
N GLY A 328 0.14 0.40 14.53
CA GLY A 328 -1.17 0.82 15.05
C GLY A 328 -1.05 1.67 16.31
N SER A 329 -2.21 1.92 16.92
CA SER A 329 -2.33 2.54 18.23
C SER A 329 -1.93 1.60 19.36
N ASP A 330 -1.85 2.09 20.59
CA ASP A 330 -1.58 1.31 21.81
C ASP A 330 -2.46 0.05 21.91
N ASN A 331 -3.76 0.13 21.61
CA ASN A 331 -4.65 -1.04 21.66
C ASN A 331 -4.29 -2.15 20.66
N ALA A 332 -3.60 -1.82 19.55
CA ALA A 332 -3.14 -2.82 18.60
C ALA A 332 -2.06 -3.74 19.24
N SER A 333 -1.34 -3.25 20.24
CA SER A 333 -0.31 -4.02 20.94
C SER A 333 -0.86 -5.21 21.71
N ILE A 334 -2.13 -5.16 22.14
CA ILE A 334 -2.83 -6.27 22.80
C ILE A 334 -2.88 -7.50 21.88
N MET A 335 -3.08 -7.28 20.58
CA MET A 335 -3.21 -8.36 19.61
C MET A 335 -1.88 -8.97 19.16
N HIS A 336 -0.74 -8.28 19.35
CA HIS A 336 0.59 -8.81 18.97
C HIS A 336 0.92 -10.17 19.61
N PRO A 337 0.87 -10.33 20.94
CA PRO A 337 1.18 -11.62 21.57
C PRO A 337 0.16 -12.72 21.23
N ILE A 338 -1.08 -12.35 20.88
CA ILE A 338 -2.13 -13.30 20.48
C ILE A 338 -1.85 -13.80 19.07
N ALA A 339 -1.73 -12.89 18.09
CA ALA A 339 -1.54 -13.26 16.70
C ALA A 339 -0.21 -13.96 16.43
N ASN A 340 0.84 -13.64 17.20
CA ASN A 340 2.15 -14.30 17.08
C ASN A 340 2.13 -15.79 17.49
N LYS A 341 1.11 -16.22 18.25
CA LYS A 341 0.95 -17.62 18.65
C LYS A 341 0.10 -18.43 17.68
N LEU A 342 -0.68 -17.75 16.86
CA LEU A 342 -1.50 -18.39 15.84
C LEU A 342 -0.62 -18.89 14.70
N ASP A 343 -0.77 -20.15 14.33
CA ASP A 343 -0.15 -20.69 13.14
C ASP A 343 -0.83 -20.18 11.85
N LYS A 344 -0.33 -20.63 10.68
CA LYS A 344 -0.90 -20.21 9.39
C LYS A 344 -2.33 -20.73 9.18
N SER A 345 -2.61 -21.95 9.63
CA SER A 345 -3.91 -22.61 9.49
C SER A 345 -4.97 -21.99 10.40
N GLU A 346 -4.61 -21.63 11.62
CA GLU A 346 -5.47 -20.99 12.60
C GLU A 346 -5.87 -19.57 12.18
N ARG A 347 -4.90 -18.78 11.69
CA ARG A 347 -5.20 -17.44 11.12
C ARG A 347 -6.16 -17.53 9.94
N ARG A 348 -5.98 -18.53 9.09
CA ARG A 348 -6.88 -18.78 7.95
C ARG A 348 -8.27 -19.22 8.42
N ALA A 349 -8.36 -20.06 9.45
CA ALA A 349 -9.62 -20.52 10.01
C ALA A 349 -10.41 -19.37 10.67
N LEU A 350 -9.76 -18.56 11.50
CA LEU A 350 -10.37 -17.37 12.11
C LEU A 350 -10.86 -16.37 11.06
N ALA A 351 -10.05 -16.14 10.02
CA ALA A 351 -10.43 -15.26 8.92
C ALA A 351 -11.65 -15.79 8.14
N ALA A 352 -11.71 -17.09 7.88
CA ALA A 352 -12.85 -17.72 7.23
C ALA A 352 -14.13 -17.63 8.09
N PHE A 353 -14.01 -17.90 9.40
CA PHE A 353 -15.12 -17.80 10.34
C PHE A 353 -15.68 -16.37 10.40
N TYR A 354 -14.86 -15.37 10.73
CA TYR A 354 -15.34 -13.99 10.83
C TYR A 354 -15.85 -13.44 9.50
N ALA A 355 -15.28 -13.85 8.37
CA ALA A 355 -15.84 -13.50 7.08
C ALA A 355 -17.24 -14.09 6.92
N SER A 356 -17.46 -15.36 7.27
CA SER A 356 -18.76 -16.04 7.08
C SER A 356 -19.93 -15.45 7.88
N ILE A 357 -19.66 -14.69 8.93
CA ILE A 357 -20.68 -14.11 9.80
C ILE A 357 -21.43 -13.00 9.06
N SER A 358 -22.71 -13.21 8.80
CA SER A 358 -23.59 -12.19 8.27
C SER A 358 -24.04 -11.26 9.40
N GLY A 359 -24.38 -10.00 9.07
CA GLY A 359 -24.76 -9.01 10.07
C GLY A 359 -25.96 -9.37 10.96
N SER A 360 -26.75 -10.38 10.58
CA SER A 360 -27.88 -10.86 11.37
C SER A 360 -27.55 -11.97 12.37
N ASP A 361 -26.35 -12.56 12.32
CA ASP A 361 -26.02 -13.73 13.12
C ASP A 361 -25.54 -13.30 14.51
N THR A 362 -26.39 -13.46 15.52
CA THR A 362 -26.16 -13.03 16.91
C THR A 362 -25.87 -14.17 17.89
N GLU A 363 -25.66 -15.41 17.42
CA GLU A 363 -25.52 -16.59 18.28
C GLU A 363 -24.07 -17.08 18.47
#